data_AF-K1RQC4-F1
#
_entry.id   AF-K1RQC4-F1
#
_cell.length_a   1.000
_cell.length_b   1.000
_cell.length_c   1.000
_cell.angle_alpha   90.00
_cell.angle_beta   90.00
_cell.angle_gamma   90.00
#
_symmetry.space_group_name_H-M   'P 1'
#
loop_
_entity.id
_entity.type
_entity.pdbx_description
1 polymer ?
#
loop_
_entity_poly.entity_id
_entity_poly.type
_entity_poly.pdbx_seq_one_letter_code
_entity_poly.pdbx_strand_id
1 'polypeptide(L)' 'MEHNPMEILYSQFQAVTDVITQKKVISSDIAAIGITNQRETTILWDKGTGKPIYNAIVWQCRRTAEMCEEIKKIRSFVTT' A
#
# COMPACT_ATOMS: atom_id res chain seq x y z
N MET A 1 -9.12 -1.10 -9.80
CA MET A 1 -8.61 0.20 -9.35
C MET A 1 -7.11 0.07 -9.17
N GLU A 2 -6.35 1.04 -9.63
CA GLU A 2 -4.90 1.11 -9.49
C GLU A 2 -4.54 2.50 -8.98
N HIS A 3 -3.48 2.60 -8.19
CA HIS A 3 -2.89 3.88 -7.77
C HIS A 3 -1.39 3.88 -8.06
N ASN A 4 -0.83 5.05 -8.37
CA ASN A 4 0.61 5.20 -8.51
C ASN A 4 1.29 5.14 -7.12
N PRO A 5 2.20 4.18 -6.86
CA PRO A 5 2.88 4.05 -5.56
C PRO A 5 3.67 5.30 -5.16
N MET A 6 4.23 6.02 -6.15
CA MET A 6 5.01 7.22 -5.88
C MET A 6 4.12 8.38 -5.42
N GLU A 7 2.92 8.52 -6.00
CA GLU A 7 1.95 9.53 -5.55
C GLU A 7 1.48 9.25 -4.12
N ILE A 8 1.22 7.98 -3.80
CA ILE A 8 0.93 7.56 -2.41
C ILE A 8 2.07 8.01 -1.50
N LEU A 9 3.31 7.69 -1.84
CA LEU A 9 4.49 8.04 -1.04
C LEU A 9 4.64 9.56 -0.85
N TYR A 10 4.55 10.34 -1.94
CA TYR A 10 4.67 11.80 -1.88
C TYR A 10 3.55 12.44 -1.06
N SER A 11 2.31 11.94 -1.18
CA SER A 11 1.20 12.44 -0.37
C SER A 11 1.45 12.26 1.14
N GLN A 12 2.04 11.13 1.55
CA GLN A 12 2.37 10.89 2.96
C GLN A 12 3.50 11.79 3.44
N PHE A 13 4.54 11.98 2.63
CA PHE A 13 5.63 12.92 2.96
C PHE A 13 5.12 14.35 3.09
N GLN A 14 4.21 14.78 2.21
CA GLN A 14 3.62 16.11 2.27
C GLN A 14 2.84 16.29 3.57
N ALA A 15 1.96 15.35 3.91
CA ALA A 15 1.17 15.41 5.14
C ALA A 15 2.05 15.50 6.41
N VAL A 16 3.15 14.73 6.46
CA VAL A 16 4.12 14.80 7.57
C VAL A 16 4.80 16.16 7.61
N THR A 17 5.27 16.65 6.48
CA THR A 17 5.97 17.95 6.37
C THR A 17 5.07 19.11 6.79
N ASP A 18 3.80 19.06 6.40
CA ASP A 18 2.80 20.08 6.75
C ASP A 18 2.59 20.14 8.27
N VAL A 19 2.44 19.00 8.93
CA VAL A 19 2.25 18.93 10.38
C VAL A 19 3.49 19.43 11.14
N ILE A 20 4.69 19.03 10.70
CA ILE A 20 5.95 19.49 11.29
C ILE A 20 6.06 21.01 11.20
N THR A 21 5.79 21.57 10.01
CA THR A 21 5.86 23.01 9.74
C THR A 21 4.83 23.80 10.55
N GLN A 22 3.58 23.32 10.60
CA GLN A 22 2.49 23.98 11.33
C GLN A 22 2.71 23.96 12.86
N LYS A 23 3.26 22.86 13.39
CA LYS A 23 3.53 22.72 14.83
C LYS A 23 4.88 23.27 15.26
N LYS A 24 5.73 23.68 14.30
CA LYS A 24 7.10 24.16 14.54
C LYS A 24 7.94 23.19 15.39
N VAL A 25 7.69 21.90 15.21
CA VAL A 25 8.46 20.83 15.87
C VAL A 25 9.66 20.48 15.00
N ILE A 26 10.77 20.08 15.61
CA ILE A 26 11.91 19.52 14.90
C ILE A 26 11.87 17.99 15.00
N SER A 27 12.55 17.30 14.08
CA SER A 27 12.53 15.83 14.05
C SER A 27 12.99 15.18 15.35
N SER A 28 13.85 15.85 16.13
CA SER A 28 14.29 15.39 17.45
C SER A 28 13.21 15.42 18.53
N ASP A 29 12.11 16.15 18.32
CA ASP A 29 10.99 16.22 19.27
C ASP A 29 10.02 15.02 19.12
N ILE A 30 10.18 14.24 18.05
CA ILE A 30 9.30 13.11 17.71
C ILE A 30 9.78 11.86 18.43
N ALA A 31 9.06 11.44 19.48
CA ALA A 31 9.42 10.25 20.26
C ALA A 31 9.24 8.94 19.48
N ALA A 32 8.24 8.84 18.60
CA ALA A 32 7.91 7.64 17.85
C ALA A 32 7.08 7.94 16.59
N ILE A 33 7.06 6.99 15.65
CA ILE A 33 6.23 7.04 14.44
C ILE A 33 5.30 5.83 14.43
N GLY A 34 3.99 6.09 14.38
CA GLY A 34 2.98 5.06 14.14
C GLY A 34 2.67 4.96 12.64
N ILE A 35 2.75 3.76 12.07
CA ILE A 35 2.44 3.51 10.67
C ILE A 35 1.13 2.73 10.59
N THR A 36 0.18 3.25 9.83
CA THR A 36 -1.07 2.56 9.49
C THR A 36 -1.34 2.73 8.01
N ASN A 37 -1.94 1.71 7.38
CA ASN A 37 -2.17 1.69 5.94
C ASN A 37 -3.50 1.04 5.58
N GLN A 38 -4.00 1.38 4.40
CA GLN A 38 -5.04 0.57 3.75
C GLN A 38 -4.52 -0.87 3.59
N ARG A 39 -5.32 -1.84 4.03
CA ARG A 39 -4.96 -3.26 3.96
C ARG A 39 -5.16 -3.80 2.53
N GLU A 40 -4.62 -4.99 2.27
CA GLU A 40 -4.70 -5.77 1.02
C GLU A 40 -4.07 -5.14 -0.25
N THR A 41 -3.92 -3.82 -0.34
CA THR A 41 -3.25 -3.14 -1.46
C THR A 41 -1.83 -3.68 -1.64
N THR A 42 -1.52 -4.18 -2.84
CA THR A 42 -0.24 -4.84 -3.15
C THR A 42 0.61 -3.98 -4.07
N ILE A 43 1.89 -3.82 -3.72
CA ILE A 43 2.89 -3.07 -4.49
C ILE A 43 4.09 -3.98 -4.68
N LEU A 44 4.61 -4.03 -5.90
CA LEU A 44 5.86 -4.71 -6.23
C LEU A 44 6.91 -3.69 -6.65
N TRP A 45 8.10 -3.77 -6.06
CA TRP A 45 9.21 -2.87 -6.37
C TRP A 45 10.51 -3.63 -6.55
N ASP A 46 11.44 -3.01 -7.26
CA ASP A 46 12.80 -3.51 -7.43
C ASP A 46 13.62 -3.26 -6.15
N LYS A 47 14.23 -4.31 -5.59
CA LYS A 47 14.97 -4.24 -4.32
C LYS A 47 16.19 -3.32 -4.39
N GLY A 48 16.86 -3.23 -5.54
CA GLY A 48 18.10 -2.45 -5.69
C GLY A 48 17.84 -0.95 -5.82
N THR A 49 16.76 -0.58 -6.51
CA THR A 49 16.42 0.81 -6.85
C THR A 49 15.29 1.38 -5.99
N GLY A 50 14.50 0.54 -5.34
CA GLY A 50 13.28 0.93 -4.63
C GLY A 50 12.14 1.38 -5.54
N LYS A 51 12.31 1.30 -6.87
CA LYS A 51 11.31 1.79 -7.82
C LYS A 51 10.18 0.77 -8.00
N PRO A 52 8.91 1.22 -8.03
CA PRO A 52 7.79 0.34 -8.31
C PRO A 52 7.90 -0.21 -9.73
N ILE A 53 7.69 -1.52 -9.87
CA ILE A 53 7.69 -2.23 -11.15
C ILE A 53 6.33 -2.05 -11.85
N TYR A 54 5.27 -1.90 -11.06
CA TYR A 54 3.91 -1.67 -11.54
C TYR A 54 3.14 -0.76 -10.56
N ASN A 55 1.99 -0.26 -10.99
CA ASN A 55 1.09 0.47 -10.12
C ASN A 55 0.60 -0.39 -8.94
N ALA A 56 0.23 0.26 -7.84
CA ALA A 56 -0.38 -0.40 -6.69
C ALA A 56 -1.73 -1.00 -7.10
N ILE A 57 -1.90 -2.30 -6.88
CA ILE A 57 -3.20 -2.97 -7.04
C ILE A 57 -3.96 -2.77 -5.74
N VAL A 58 -4.98 -1.92 -5.77
CA VAL A 58 -5.76 -1.54 -4.60
C VAL A 58 -6.74 -2.64 -4.21
N TRP A 59 -7.04 -2.79 -2.93
CA TRP A 59 -7.97 -3.78 -2.37
C TRP A 59 -9.36 -3.84 -3.06
N GLN A 60 -9.84 -2.72 -3.62
CA GLN A 60 -11.11 -2.67 -4.36
C GLN A 60 -11.03 -3.30 -5.76
N CYS A 61 -9.85 -3.75 -6.19
CA CYS A 61 -9.65 -4.27 -7.52
C CYS A 61 -10.29 -5.65 -7.69
N ARG A 62 -11.13 -5.80 -8.72
CA ARG A 62 -11.84 -7.05 -9.05
C ARG A 62 -11.25 -7.84 -10.22
N ARG A 63 -10.07 -7.45 -10.74
CA ARG A 63 -9.49 -8.05 -11.95
C ARG A 63 -9.21 -9.55 -11.86
N THR A 64 -8.98 -10.06 -10.65
CA THR A 64 -8.68 -11.48 -10.38
C THR A 64 -9.93 -12.27 -9.97
N ALA A 65 -11.13 -11.71 -10.11
CA ALA A 65 -12.37 -12.36 -9.67
C ALA A 65 -12.58 -13.71 -10.37
N GLU A 66 -12.37 -13.79 -11.68
CA GLU A 66 -12.50 -15.03 -12.44
C GLU A 66 -11.49 -16.10 -11.99
N MET A 67 -10.22 -15.71 -11.80
CA MET A 67 -9.19 -16.61 -11.25
C MET A 67 -9.57 -17.13 -9.86
N CYS A 68 -10.17 -16.30 -9.00
CA CYS A 68 -10.68 -16.75 -7.71
C CYS A 68 -11.80 -17.79 -7.86
N GLU A 69 -12.69 -17.63 -8.84
CA GLU A 69 -13.74 -18.62 -9.14
C GLU A 69 -13.16 -19.92 -9.71
N GLU A 70 -12.10 -19.85 -10.52
CA GLU A 70 -11.38 -21.04 -10.97
C GLU A 70 -10.72 -21.79 -9.81
N ILE A 71 -10.03 -21.08 -8.92
CA ILE A 71 -9.40 -21.67 -7.73
C ILE A 71 -10.43 -22.34 -6.82
N LYS A 72 -11.64 -21.77 -6.67
CA LYS A 72 -12.75 -22.41 -5.94
C LYS A 72 -13.14 -23.75 -6.55
N LYS A 73 -13.22 -23.84 -7.88
CA LYS A 73 -13.58 -25.08 -8.59
C LYS A 73 -12.52 -26.17 -8.43
N ILE A 74 -11.25 -25.80 -8.26
CA ILE A 74 -10.11 -26.72 -8.14
C ILE A 74 -10.07 -27.41 -6.75
N ARG A 75 -10.70 -26.85 -5.70
CA ARG A 75 -10.52 -27.34 -4.33
C ARG A 75 -11.64 -28.22 -3.78
N SER A 76 -11.34 -29.52 -3.76
CA SER A 76 -11.69 -30.52 -2.73
C SER A 76 -11.20 -30.20 -1.30
N PHE A 77 -10.86 -28.94 -0.99
CA PHE A 77 -10.28 -28.53 0.31
C PHE A 77 -11.27 -27.83 1.25
N VAL A 78 -12.57 -27.82 0.92
CA VAL A 78 -13.63 -27.39 1.83
C VAL A 78 -14.47 -28.62 2.19
N THR A 79 -13.84 -29.57 2.86
CA THR A 79 -14.56 -30.62 3.60
C THR A 79 -13.83 -30.81 4.91
N THR A 80 -14.30 -30.09 5.92
CA THR A 80 -14.12 -30.39 7.34
C THR A 80 -15.48 -30.18 7.98
#